data_AF-A0A7V2HJD7-F1
#
_entry.id   AF-A0A7V2HJD7-F1
#
_cell.length_a   1.000
_cell.length_b   1.000
_cell.length_c   1.000
_cell.angle_alpha   90.00
_cell.angle_beta   90.00
_cell.angle_gamma   90.00
#
_symmetry.space_group_name_H-M   'P 1'
#
loop_
_entity.id
_entity.type
_entity.pdbx_description
1 polymer ?
#
loop_
_entity_poly.entity_id
_entity_poly.type
_entity_poly.pdbx_seq_one_letter_code
_entity_poly.pdbx_strand_id
1 'polypeptide(L)'
;RTSPVKRGDWLLRRVLGTPTPPPPADAGSIPADERSFGGLSLREKLKAHMRNPACASCHSRIDPLGFPLERYDAVGRWRDRYHDGKPVEDTGAMAGGEIAGVDGLLAFLQANEEQVLRTLSRKLVGYALGRTVQPSDSALMDRMVKAGANVSFSRLVTEIALSRQFRHRRDEISGTRPPRPPAAASVRPRTSAPGGTNE
;
A
#
# COMPACT_ATOMS: atom_id res chain seq x y z
N ARG A 1 21.05 4.48 14.39
CA ARG A 1 21.55 3.52 13.38
C ARG A 1 20.51 3.31 12.28
N THR A 2 20.95 2.96 11.09
CA THR A 2 20.12 2.55 9.94
C THR A 2 19.64 1.10 10.05
N SER A 3 18.67 0.71 9.23
CA SER A 3 18.24 -0.68 9.14
C SER A 3 17.79 -0.95 7.71
N PRO A 4 18.51 -1.78 6.93
CA PRO A 4 18.11 -2.11 5.57
C PRO A 4 16.75 -2.82 5.58
N VAL A 5 16.48 -3.68 6.56
CA VAL A 5 15.17 -4.35 6.73
C VAL A 5 14.03 -3.34 6.84
N LYS A 6 14.15 -2.35 7.73
CA LYS A 6 13.10 -1.33 7.91
C LYS A 6 12.95 -0.43 6.69
N ARG A 7 14.05 -0.09 6.01
CA ARG A 7 14.03 0.73 4.80
C ARG A 7 13.41 -0.02 3.61
N GLY A 8 13.72 -1.30 3.47
CA GLY A 8 13.12 -2.20 2.49
C GLY A 8 11.61 -2.40 2.70
N ASP A 9 11.17 -2.68 3.94
CA ASP A 9 9.73 -2.75 4.25
C ASP A 9 9.04 -1.41 3.97
N TRP A 10 9.69 -0.28 4.28
CA TRP A 10 9.15 1.02 3.95
C TRP A 10 8.94 1.19 2.45
N LEU A 11 9.90 0.80 1.60
CA LEU A 11 9.75 0.84 0.14
C LEU A 11 8.61 -0.07 -0.34
N LEU A 12 8.55 -1.31 0.13
CA LEU A 12 7.47 -2.25 -0.21
C LEU A 12 6.10 -1.71 0.18
N ARG A 13 5.97 -1.21 1.41
CA ARG A 13 4.70 -0.76 1.99
C ARG A 13 4.27 0.61 1.46
N ARG A 14 5.21 1.53 1.28
CA ARG A 14 4.91 2.95 1.02
C ARG A 14 5.10 3.36 -0.43
N VAL A 15 5.97 2.69 -1.18
CA VAL A 15 6.25 3.04 -2.57
C VAL A 15 5.62 2.03 -3.52
N LEU A 16 5.83 0.74 -3.28
CA LEU A 16 5.35 -0.34 -4.17
C LEU A 16 3.95 -0.85 -3.81
N GLY A 17 3.44 -0.54 -2.62
CA GLY A 17 2.11 -0.96 -2.18
C GLY A 17 1.95 -2.48 -2.01
N THR A 18 3.06 -3.20 -1.77
CA THR A 18 3.12 -4.66 -1.58
C THR A 18 3.66 -5.02 -0.19
N PRO A 19 2.99 -4.59 0.90
CA PRO A 19 3.49 -4.79 2.26
C PRO A 19 3.72 -6.26 2.58
N THR A 20 4.77 -6.55 3.35
CA THR A 20 4.96 -7.88 3.95
C THR A 20 4.07 -8.04 5.19
N PRO A 21 3.76 -9.29 5.57
CA PRO A 21 3.11 -9.56 6.86
C PRO A 21 3.95 -9.02 8.02
N PRO A 22 3.34 -8.78 9.20
CA PRO A 22 4.10 -8.44 10.38
C PRO A 22 5.12 -9.55 10.69
N PRO A 23 6.29 -9.20 11.25
CA PRO A 23 7.28 -10.20 11.63
C PRO A 23 6.70 -11.16 12.69
N PRO A 24 7.07 -12.45 12.67
CA PRO A 24 6.75 -13.38 13.74
C PRO A 24 7.19 -12.88 15.12
N ALA A 25 6.48 -13.27 16.17
CA ALA A 25 6.77 -12.84 17.54
C ALA A 25 8.17 -13.28 18.01
N ASP A 26 8.66 -14.40 17.51
CA ASP A 26 9.96 -15.02 17.80
C ASP A 26 11.06 -14.66 16.78
N ALA A 27 10.80 -13.72 15.86
CA ALA A 27 11.77 -13.32 14.82
C ALA A 27 13.07 -12.71 15.39
N GLY A 28 13.06 -12.32 16.67
CA GLY A 28 14.19 -11.69 17.34
C GLY A 28 14.49 -10.28 16.81
N SER A 29 15.62 -9.71 17.23
CA SER A 29 16.09 -8.43 16.73
C SER A 29 17.59 -8.45 16.51
N ILE A 30 18.07 -7.72 15.51
CA ILE A 30 19.51 -7.52 15.32
C ILE A 30 19.94 -6.40 16.29
N PRO A 31 20.90 -6.65 17.22
CA PRO A 31 21.39 -5.65 18.17
C PRO A 31 21.76 -4.36 17.46
N ALA A 32 21.56 -3.19 18.07
CA ALA A 32 21.79 -1.90 17.41
C ALA A 32 23.27 -1.55 17.21
N ASP A 33 24.16 -2.05 18.04
CA ASP A 33 25.61 -1.84 17.88
C ASP A 33 26.21 -2.91 16.97
N GLU A 34 26.78 -2.50 15.84
CA GLU A 34 27.49 -3.40 14.92
C GLU A 34 28.71 -4.07 15.58
N ARG A 35 29.32 -3.47 16.62
CA ARG A 35 30.42 -4.12 17.37
C ARG A 35 29.97 -5.37 18.12
N SER A 36 28.67 -5.47 18.43
CA SER A 36 28.05 -6.65 19.02
C SER A 36 27.80 -7.77 17.99
N PHE A 37 28.40 -7.68 16.79
CA PHE A 37 28.18 -8.65 15.73
C PHE A 37 29.09 -9.86 15.78
N GLY A 38 29.98 -9.94 16.78
CA GLY A 38 30.92 -11.05 16.89
C GLY A 38 31.85 -11.10 15.67
N GLY A 39 32.19 -9.94 15.11
CA GLY A 39 33.02 -9.83 13.92
C GLY A 39 32.29 -10.07 12.59
N LEU A 40 30.98 -10.33 12.57
CA LEU A 40 30.18 -10.42 11.33
C LEU A 40 29.76 -9.03 10.83
N SER A 41 29.58 -8.87 9.52
CA SER A 41 28.95 -7.70 8.91
C SER A 41 27.43 -7.74 9.08
N LEU A 42 26.77 -6.60 8.87
CA LEU A 42 25.30 -6.54 8.84
C LEU A 42 24.70 -7.49 7.78
N ARG A 43 25.34 -7.56 6.60
CA ARG A 43 24.93 -8.47 5.52
C ARG A 43 25.09 -9.93 5.93
N GLU A 44 26.21 -10.28 6.54
CA GLU A 44 26.47 -11.64 7.02
C GLU A 44 25.46 -12.06 8.09
N LYS A 45 25.11 -11.14 9.01
CA LYS A 45 24.05 -11.38 10.00
C LYS A 45 22.69 -11.61 9.36
N LEU A 46 22.28 -10.78 8.40
CA LEU A 46 21.01 -10.96 7.71
C LEU A 46 20.99 -12.24 6.88
N LYS A 47 22.08 -12.56 6.19
CA LYS A 47 22.23 -13.82 5.46
C LYS A 47 22.13 -15.03 6.39
N ALA A 48 22.70 -14.95 7.59
CA ALA A 48 22.54 -16.01 8.60
C ALA A 48 21.08 -16.13 9.06
N HIS A 49 20.39 -15.00 9.28
CA HIS A 49 18.96 -14.98 9.64
C HIS A 49 18.08 -15.60 8.53
N MET A 50 18.40 -15.33 7.27
CA MET A 50 17.71 -15.90 6.10
C MET A 50 17.97 -17.41 5.87
N ARG A 51 18.81 -18.08 6.69
CA ARG A 51 18.94 -19.55 6.61
C ARG A 51 17.66 -20.25 7.05
N ASN A 52 16.83 -19.61 7.88
CA ASN A 52 15.50 -20.10 8.18
C ASN A 52 14.57 -19.82 6.99
N PRO A 53 13.96 -20.84 6.36
CA PRO A 53 13.05 -20.66 5.22
C PRO A 53 11.87 -19.72 5.54
N ALA A 54 11.38 -19.71 6.77
CA ALA A 54 10.31 -18.81 7.20
C ALA A 54 10.74 -17.34 7.08
N CYS A 55 11.96 -17.00 7.48
CA CYS A 55 12.52 -15.65 7.39
C CYS A 55 12.85 -15.27 5.92
N ALA A 56 13.41 -16.22 5.16
CA ALA A 56 13.79 -16.00 3.76
C ALA A 56 12.59 -15.59 2.87
N SER A 57 11.39 -16.11 3.17
CA SER A 57 10.16 -15.84 2.41
C SER A 57 9.87 -14.35 2.22
N CYS A 58 10.11 -13.53 3.25
CA CYS A 58 9.90 -12.09 3.22
C CYS A 58 11.21 -11.34 2.95
N HIS A 59 12.32 -11.77 3.56
CA HIS A 59 13.61 -11.08 3.45
C HIS A 59 14.19 -11.08 2.03
N SER A 60 13.89 -12.10 1.22
CA SER A 60 14.24 -12.13 -0.21
C SER A 60 13.64 -10.97 -1.02
N ARG A 61 12.61 -10.31 -0.49
CA ARG A 61 11.97 -9.12 -1.10
C ARG A 61 12.30 -7.83 -0.36
N ILE A 62 12.51 -7.91 0.96
CA ILE A 62 12.78 -6.75 1.82
C ILE A 62 14.23 -6.27 1.66
N ASP A 63 15.18 -7.14 1.95
CA ASP A 63 16.59 -6.76 2.10
C ASP A 63 17.20 -6.20 0.81
N PRO A 64 16.87 -6.72 -0.40
CA PRO A 64 17.41 -6.19 -1.65
C PRO A 64 17.03 -4.74 -1.91
N LEU A 65 15.87 -4.28 -1.42
CA LEU A 65 15.44 -2.89 -1.53
C LEU A 65 16.05 -2.00 -0.44
N GLY A 66 16.47 -2.59 0.68
CA GLY A 66 17.06 -1.89 1.82
C GLY A 66 18.55 -1.58 1.67
N PHE A 67 19.34 -2.55 1.18
CA PHE A 67 20.79 -2.40 1.05
C PHE A 67 21.25 -1.20 0.21
N PRO A 68 20.62 -0.87 -0.93
CA PRO A 68 20.92 0.34 -1.71
C PRO A 68 20.99 1.64 -0.91
N LEU A 69 20.26 1.71 0.20
CA LEU A 69 20.17 2.91 1.03
C LEU A 69 21.21 2.94 2.14
N GLU A 70 21.96 1.86 2.39
CA GLU A 70 22.88 1.78 3.53
C GLU A 70 24.09 2.69 3.42
N ARG A 71 24.36 3.29 2.25
CA ARG A 71 25.35 4.39 2.13
C ARG A 71 24.91 5.69 2.78
N TYR A 72 23.62 5.83 3.15
CA TYR A 72 23.15 6.95 3.94
C TYR A 72 22.96 6.54 5.39
N ASP A 73 23.62 7.25 6.30
CA ASP A 73 23.45 7.04 7.74
C ASP A 73 22.05 7.47 8.24
N ALA A 74 21.85 7.51 9.56
CA ALA A 74 20.55 7.83 10.15
C ALA A 74 20.10 9.29 9.95
N VAL A 75 21.03 10.20 9.67
CA VAL A 75 20.74 11.63 9.39
C VAL A 75 20.91 11.98 7.91
N GLY A 76 21.16 10.98 7.06
CA GLY A 76 21.28 11.14 5.61
C GLY A 76 22.68 11.50 5.12
N ARG A 77 23.73 11.41 5.95
CA ARG A 77 25.11 11.61 5.49
C ARG A 77 25.59 10.38 4.75
N TRP A 78 26.38 10.62 3.71
CA TRP A 78 27.07 9.55 2.99
C TRP A 78 28.11 8.85 3.88
N ARG A 79 28.23 7.53 3.74
CA ARG A 79 29.25 6.70 4.37
C ARG A 79 29.67 5.54 3.46
N ASP A 80 30.96 5.25 3.49
CA ASP A 80 31.53 4.05 2.84
C ASP A 80 31.77 2.90 3.83
N ARG A 81 31.72 3.20 5.14
CA ARG A 81 31.95 2.24 6.22
C ARG A 81 30.93 2.39 7.33
N TYR A 82 30.61 1.28 8.00
CA TYR A 82 29.85 1.28 9.24
C TYR A 82 30.74 1.73 10.42
N HIS A 83 30.13 1.92 11.59
CA HIS A 83 30.83 2.38 12.81
C HIS A 83 31.85 1.36 13.35
N ASP A 84 31.73 0.09 12.96
CA ASP A 84 32.69 -0.97 13.24
C ASP A 84 33.86 -1.03 12.23
N GLY A 85 33.90 -0.11 11.26
CA GLY A 85 34.95 0.00 10.23
C GLY A 85 34.74 -0.92 9.01
N LYS A 86 33.74 -1.81 9.02
CA LYS A 86 33.44 -2.68 7.87
C LYS A 86 32.88 -1.85 6.71
N PRO A 87 33.19 -2.21 5.45
CA PRO A 87 32.64 -1.52 4.28
C PRO A 87 31.12 -1.67 4.21
N VAL A 88 30.46 -0.64 3.68
CA VAL A 88 29.05 -0.70 3.32
C VAL A 88 28.91 -1.44 2.00
N GLU A 89 28.22 -2.58 2.03
CA GLU A 89 27.82 -3.31 0.83
C GLU A 89 26.38 -2.93 0.49
N ASP A 90 26.19 -2.16 -0.59
CA ASP A 90 24.92 -1.56 -0.97
C ASP A 90 24.19 -2.27 -2.13
N THR A 91 24.68 -3.43 -2.57
CA THR A 91 24.01 -4.23 -3.61
C THR A 91 22.96 -5.17 -3.01
N GLY A 92 21.71 -5.07 -3.45
CA GLY A 92 20.65 -6.03 -3.13
C GLY A 92 20.51 -7.12 -4.20
N ALA A 93 20.39 -8.39 -3.82
CA ALA A 93 20.18 -9.49 -4.79
C ALA A 93 18.76 -10.06 -4.69
N MET A 94 18.05 -10.15 -5.81
CA MET A 94 16.69 -10.71 -5.89
C MET A 94 16.54 -11.61 -7.13
N ALA A 95 15.44 -12.36 -7.21
CA ALA A 95 15.20 -13.32 -8.31
C ALA A 95 15.22 -12.70 -9.73
N GLY A 96 15.06 -11.38 -9.85
CA GLY A 96 15.11 -10.64 -11.11
C GLY A 96 16.44 -9.94 -11.41
N GLY A 97 17.47 -10.15 -10.60
CA GLY A 97 18.78 -9.52 -10.75
C GLY A 97 19.26 -8.77 -9.51
N GLU A 98 20.27 -7.92 -9.71
CA GLU A 98 20.87 -7.12 -8.65
C GLU A 98 20.42 -5.66 -8.70
N ILE A 99 20.26 -5.07 -7.52
CA ILE A 99 19.97 -3.65 -7.30
C ILE A 99 21.22 -3.05 -6.67
N ALA A 100 22.11 -2.51 -7.50
CA ALA A 100 23.36 -1.93 -7.05
C ALA A 100 23.19 -0.45 -6.69
N GLY A 101 23.25 -0.14 -5.38
CA GLY A 101 23.18 1.22 -4.88
C GLY A 101 21.89 1.95 -5.26
N VAL A 102 21.90 3.27 -5.03
CA VAL A 102 20.71 4.13 -5.21
C VAL A 102 20.26 4.17 -6.66
N ASP A 103 21.19 4.24 -7.61
CA ASP A 103 20.86 4.29 -9.04
C ASP A 103 20.17 3.01 -9.50
N GLY A 104 20.66 1.84 -9.05
CA GLY A 104 20.00 0.56 -9.27
C GLY A 104 18.60 0.52 -8.65
N LEU A 105 18.42 1.10 -7.46
CA LEU A 105 17.11 1.17 -6.82
C LEU A 105 16.15 2.08 -7.61
N LEU A 106 16.60 3.22 -8.10
CA LEU A 106 15.80 4.12 -8.93
C LEU A 106 15.41 3.44 -10.25
N ALA A 107 16.35 2.77 -10.91
CA ALA A 107 16.08 1.99 -12.11
C ALA A 107 15.04 0.87 -11.86
N PHE A 108 15.14 0.18 -10.72
CA PHE A 108 14.14 -0.80 -10.31
C PHE A 108 12.75 -0.18 -10.11
N LEU A 109 12.66 0.98 -9.45
CA LEU A 109 11.39 1.68 -9.25
C LEU A 109 10.79 2.20 -10.56
N GLN A 110 11.62 2.65 -11.50
CA GLN A 110 11.21 3.05 -12.85
C GLN A 110 10.71 1.85 -13.66
N ALA A 111 11.38 0.71 -13.58
CA ALA A 111 10.90 -0.52 -14.22
C ALA A 111 9.54 -0.99 -13.65
N ASN A 112 9.19 -0.57 -12.44
CA ASN A 112 7.92 -0.85 -11.77
C ASN A 112 7.02 0.40 -11.68
N GLU A 113 7.17 1.36 -12.61
CA GLU A 113 6.51 2.67 -12.58
C GLU A 113 4.99 2.57 -12.36
N GLU A 114 4.30 1.67 -13.07
CA GLU A 114 2.84 1.54 -12.94
C GLU A 114 2.43 1.24 -11.48
N GLN A 115 3.16 0.35 -10.82
CA GLN A 115 2.89 -0.02 -9.43
C GLN A 115 3.17 1.15 -8.47
N VAL A 116 4.26 1.89 -8.70
CA VAL A 116 4.61 3.10 -7.95
C VAL A 116 3.50 4.15 -8.09
N LEU A 117 3.11 4.47 -9.32
CA LEU A 117 2.06 5.44 -9.62
C LEU A 117 0.70 5.01 -9.08
N ARG A 118 0.37 3.72 -9.11
CA ARG A 118 -0.87 3.19 -8.54
C ARG A 118 -0.90 3.37 -7.02
N THR A 119 0.22 3.12 -6.35
CA THR A 119 0.35 3.31 -4.91
C THR A 119 0.28 4.79 -4.53
N LEU A 120 0.97 5.65 -5.28
CA LEU A 120 0.90 7.10 -5.11
C LEU A 120 -0.53 7.61 -5.30
N SER A 121 -1.20 7.22 -6.40
CA SER A 121 -2.56 7.64 -6.73
C SER A 121 -3.55 7.23 -5.65
N ARG A 122 -3.48 5.97 -5.18
CA ARG A 122 -4.32 5.49 -4.07
C ARG A 122 -4.17 6.35 -2.81
N LYS A 123 -2.92 6.70 -2.46
CA LYS A 123 -2.64 7.52 -1.27
C LYS A 123 -3.14 8.96 -1.43
N LEU A 124 -2.89 9.58 -2.58
CA LEU A 124 -3.33 10.94 -2.86
C LEU A 124 -4.85 11.05 -2.88
N VAL A 125 -5.53 10.12 -3.55
CA VAL A 125 -7.00 10.06 -3.57
C VAL A 125 -7.55 9.86 -2.15
N GLY A 126 -7.01 8.91 -1.39
CA GLY A 126 -7.46 8.68 -0.02
C GLY A 126 -7.26 9.89 0.91
N TYR A 127 -6.11 10.56 0.79
CA TYR A 127 -5.82 11.78 1.54
C TYR A 127 -6.77 12.93 1.15
N ALA A 128 -6.91 13.21 -0.14
CA ALA A 128 -7.72 14.32 -0.65
C ALA A 128 -9.22 14.15 -0.36
N LEU A 129 -9.73 12.91 -0.37
CA LEU A 129 -11.12 12.61 -0.09
C LEU A 129 -11.41 12.40 1.41
N GLY A 130 -10.38 12.37 2.26
CA GLY A 130 -10.54 12.14 3.70
C GLY A 130 -11.13 10.78 4.06
N ARG A 131 -11.00 9.78 3.18
CA ARG A 131 -11.57 8.43 3.36
C ARG A 131 -10.74 7.35 2.70
N THR A 132 -10.99 6.09 3.08
CA THR A 132 -10.45 4.94 2.34
C THR A 132 -10.93 4.97 0.89
N VAL A 133 -10.04 4.61 -0.03
CA VAL A 133 -10.33 4.45 -1.46
C VAL A 133 -11.38 3.34 -1.66
N GLN A 134 -12.34 3.59 -2.52
CA GLN A 134 -13.47 2.72 -2.84
C GLN A 134 -13.37 2.20 -4.27
N PRO A 135 -14.09 1.12 -4.64
CA PRO A 135 -14.13 0.62 -6.02
C PRO A 135 -14.55 1.68 -7.06
N SER A 136 -15.39 2.65 -6.67
CA SER A 136 -15.79 3.77 -7.54
C SER A 136 -14.68 4.76 -7.87
N ASP A 137 -13.54 4.68 -7.20
CA ASP A 137 -12.39 5.55 -7.44
C ASP A 137 -11.42 4.97 -8.49
N SER A 138 -11.62 3.70 -8.90
CA SER A 138 -10.71 2.99 -9.80
C SER A 138 -10.48 3.73 -11.11
N ALA A 139 -11.55 4.23 -11.75
CA ALA A 139 -11.42 4.98 -13.00
C ALA A 139 -10.60 6.28 -12.86
N LEU A 140 -10.65 6.95 -11.69
CA LEU A 140 -9.79 8.11 -11.42
C LEU A 140 -8.33 7.69 -11.25
N MET A 141 -8.08 6.64 -10.45
CA MET A 141 -6.73 6.12 -10.26
C MET A 141 -6.11 5.62 -11.58
N ASP A 142 -6.86 4.94 -12.42
CA ASP A 142 -6.36 4.45 -13.71
C ASP A 142 -5.99 5.61 -14.65
N ARG A 143 -6.74 6.73 -14.63
CA ARG A 143 -6.35 7.95 -15.34
C ARG A 143 -5.06 8.55 -14.80
N MET A 144 -4.92 8.62 -13.47
CA MET A 144 -3.70 9.14 -12.84
C MET A 144 -2.47 8.27 -13.15
N VAL A 145 -2.62 6.95 -13.16
CA VAL A 145 -1.56 6.00 -13.55
C VAL A 145 -1.20 6.16 -15.02
N LYS A 146 -2.20 6.22 -15.90
CA LYS A 146 -1.99 6.41 -17.35
C LYS A 146 -1.33 7.74 -17.70
N ALA A 147 -1.44 8.73 -16.82
CA ALA A 147 -0.76 10.02 -16.98
C ALA A 147 0.77 9.87 -16.96
N GLY A 148 1.30 8.82 -16.30
CA GLY A 148 2.73 8.47 -16.30
C GLY A 148 3.58 9.29 -15.33
N ALA A 149 4.84 8.90 -15.13
CA ALA A 149 5.72 9.51 -14.13
C ALA A 149 6.16 10.95 -14.45
N ASN A 150 6.06 11.37 -15.71
CA ASN A 150 6.44 12.72 -16.13
C ASN A 150 5.39 13.78 -15.79
N VAL A 151 4.23 13.37 -15.27
CA VAL A 151 3.17 14.30 -14.85
C VAL A 151 3.54 14.95 -13.53
N SER A 152 3.41 16.28 -13.50
CA SER A 152 3.69 17.04 -12.29
C SER A 152 2.75 16.66 -11.15
N PHE A 153 3.27 16.75 -9.93
CA PHE A 153 2.45 16.54 -8.73
C PHE A 153 1.21 17.46 -8.71
N SER A 154 1.36 18.72 -9.11
CA SER A 154 0.26 19.68 -9.19
C SER A 154 -0.83 19.25 -10.17
N ARG A 155 -0.46 18.60 -11.27
CA ARG A 155 -1.43 18.06 -12.23
C ARG A 155 -2.19 16.88 -11.65
N LEU A 156 -1.53 15.96 -10.93
CA LEU A 156 -2.23 14.87 -10.23
C LEU A 156 -3.24 15.40 -9.21
N VAL A 157 -2.87 16.43 -8.44
CA VAL A 157 -3.79 17.10 -7.50
C VAL A 157 -4.96 17.75 -8.23
N THR A 158 -4.70 18.40 -9.38
CA THR A 158 -5.75 19.01 -10.21
C THR A 158 -6.73 17.96 -10.74
N GLU A 159 -6.23 16.82 -11.22
CA GLU A 159 -7.07 15.68 -11.66
C GLU A 159 -8.01 15.21 -10.53
N ILE A 160 -7.51 15.15 -9.29
CA ILE A 160 -8.34 14.80 -8.13
C ILE A 160 -9.37 15.90 -7.87
N ALA A 161 -8.98 17.17 -7.81
CA ALA A 161 -9.86 18.30 -7.50
C ALA A 161 -10.98 18.46 -8.55
N LEU A 162 -10.72 18.13 -9.81
CA LEU A 162 -11.69 18.15 -10.90
C LEU A 162 -12.54 16.87 -11.00
N SER A 163 -12.18 15.82 -10.26
CA SER A 163 -12.88 14.53 -10.31
C SER A 163 -14.28 14.60 -9.73
N ARG A 164 -15.16 13.70 -10.19
CA ARG A 164 -16.50 13.55 -9.61
C ARG A 164 -16.44 13.19 -8.13
N GLN A 165 -15.46 12.36 -7.76
CA GLN A 165 -15.23 11.85 -6.41
C GLN A 165 -14.96 12.99 -5.41
N PHE A 166 -14.29 14.06 -5.85
CA PHE A 166 -13.98 15.22 -5.02
C PHE A 166 -15.10 16.26 -5.03
N ARG A 167 -15.69 16.52 -6.20
CA ARG A 167 -16.66 17.61 -6.39
C ARG A 167 -18.08 17.28 -5.92
N HIS A 168 -18.38 16.00 -5.72
CA HIS A 168 -19.70 15.55 -5.30
C HIS A 168 -19.58 14.66 -4.07
N ARG A 169 -20.31 15.00 -3.02
CA ARG A 169 -20.57 14.04 -1.95
C ARG A 169 -21.46 12.95 -2.55
N ARG A 170 -21.16 11.69 -2.27
CA ARG A 170 -22.15 10.63 -2.50
C ARG A 170 -23.38 11.07 -1.73
N ASP A 171 -24.51 11.28 -2.42
CA ASP A 171 -25.78 11.48 -1.73
C ASP A 171 -25.86 10.35 -0.70
N GLU A 172 -25.88 10.73 0.58
CA GLU A 172 -26.42 9.81 1.58
C GLU A 172 -27.76 9.39 0.97
N ILE A 173 -27.93 8.10 0.73
CA ILE A 173 -29.24 7.56 0.40
C ILE A 173 -30.07 7.87 1.65
N SER A 174 -30.58 9.09 1.74
CA SER A 174 -31.63 9.48 2.65
C SER A 174 -32.75 8.53 2.30
N GLY A 175 -33.19 7.77 3.30
CA GLY A 175 -34.18 6.71 3.18
C GLY A 175 -35.57 7.22 2.79
N THR A 176 -35.69 8.09 1.79
CA THR A 176 -36.94 8.41 1.15
C THR A 176 -37.25 7.30 0.16
N ARG A 177 -37.77 6.20 0.70
CA ARG A 177 -38.54 5.24 -0.10
C ARG A 177 -39.59 6.07 -0.87
N PRO A 178 -39.68 6.00 -2.21
CA PRO A 178 -40.72 6.71 -2.93
C PRO A 178 -42.09 6.30 -2.37
N PRO A 179 -43.05 7.22 -2.24
CA PRO A 179 -44.36 6.90 -1.69
C PRO A 179 -44.97 5.76 -2.51
N ARG A 180 -45.32 4.68 -1.81
CA ARG A 180 -46.00 3.54 -2.42
C ARG A 180 -47.32 4.05 -3.01
N PRO A 181 -47.65 3.73 -4.27
CA PRO A 181 -48.93 4.13 -4.85
C PRO A 181 -50.08 3.64 -3.95
N PRO A 182 -51.18 4.40 -3.83
CA PRO A 182 -52.30 4.02 -2.98
C PRO A 182 -52.77 2.62 -3.38
N ALA A 183 -52.94 1.75 -2.38
CA ALA A 183 -53.47 0.43 -2.61
C ALA A 183 -54.86 0.57 -3.27
N ALA A 184 -55.04 -0.04 -4.43
CA ALA A 184 -56.35 -0.13 -5.07
C ALA A 184 -57.33 -0.71 -4.04
N ALA A 185 -58.39 0.06 -3.75
CA ALA A 185 -59.44 -0.37 -2.83
C ALA A 185 -60.00 -1.71 -3.34
N SER A 186 -59.80 -2.77 -2.56
CA SER A 186 -60.47 -4.03 -2.85
C SER A 186 -61.96 -3.81 -2.61
N VAL A 187 -62.72 -3.80 -3.70
CA VAL A 187 -64.17 -3.89 -3.65
C VAL A 187 -64.50 -5.23 -2.99
N ARG A 188 -64.93 -5.19 -1.73
CA ARG A 188 -65.48 -6.37 -1.07
C ARG A 188 -66.83 -6.70 -1.71
N PRO A 189 -67.07 -7.93 -2.18
CA PRO A 189 -68.40 -8.34 -2.58
C PRO A 189 -69.31 -8.33 -1.35
N ARG A 190 -70.50 -7.73 -1.48
CA ARG A 190 -71.55 -7.77 -0.46
C ARG A 190 -72.01 -9.21 -0.28
N THR A 191 -71.73 -9.80 0.88
CA THR A 191 -72.33 -11.06 1.31
C THR A 191 -73.76 -10.79 1.78
N SER A 192 -74.75 -11.33 1.08
CA SER A 192 -76.14 -11.40 1.54
C SER A 192 -76.25 -12.45 2.65
N ALA A 193 -76.69 -12.04 3.84
CA ALA A 193 -77.10 -12.93 4.92
C ALA A 193 -78.53 -13.46 4.68
N PRO A 194 -78.88 -14.65 5.20
CA PRO A 194 -80.17 -15.29 4.95
C PRO A 194 -81.22 -14.77 5.94
N GLY A 195 -82.37 -14.34 5.43
CA GLY A 195 -83.59 -14.14 6.21
C GLY A 195 -84.54 -15.31 5.97
N GLY A 196 -84.78 -16.13 6.99
CA GLY A 196 -85.91 -17.06 7.01
C GLY A 196 -87.18 -16.37 7.47
N THR A 197 -88.35 -16.88 7.06
CA THR A 197 -89.40 -17.49 7.90
C THR A 197 -90.64 -17.86 7.07
N ASN A 198 -91.21 -19.03 7.38
CA ASN A 198 -92.62 -19.47 7.33
C ASN A 198 -93.50 -19.12 6.11
N GLU A 199 -93.96 -20.13 5.37
CA GLU A 199 -95.16 -20.96 5.63
C GLU A 199 -95.06 -22.29 4.88
#